data_AF-A0A955NP08-F1
#
_entry.id   AF-A0A955NP08-F1
#
_cell.length_a   1.000
_cell.length_b   1.000
_cell.length_c   1.000
_cell.angle_alpha   90.00
_cell.angle_beta   90.00
_cell.angle_gamma   90.00
#
_symmetry.space_group_name_H-M   'P 1'
#
loop_
_entity.id
_entity.type
_entity.pdbx_description
1 polymer ?
#
loop_
_entity_poly.entity_id
_entity_poly.type
_entity_poly.pdbx_seq_one_letter_code
_entity_poly.pdbx_strand_id
1 'polypeptide(L)'
;PRIKISSNIAKTTDPGRKRVIRYYNSSDEPIGDVLYDSGEEIPWRGSIIGRERTHLDLPAKIDGAARGERLLEEVFVDGVRTRSPKSARDLRQRVSDQIQSMPEEYKRLRNPEIYPVLLSRNLVKLKGSLLAAEIR
;
A
#
# COMPACT_ATOMS: atom_id res chain seq x y z
N PRO A 1 -1.66 9.78 -17.21
CA PRO A 1 -1.26 8.50 -16.56
C PRO A 1 -1.14 7.40 -17.63
N ARG A 2 -0.35 6.34 -17.40
CA ARG A 2 -0.19 5.21 -18.35
C ARG A 2 -0.52 3.90 -17.65
N ILE A 3 -0.97 2.91 -18.41
CA ILE A 3 -1.18 1.53 -17.95
C ILE A 3 -0.52 0.56 -18.93
N LYS A 4 0.11 -0.50 -18.41
CA LYS A 4 0.50 -1.67 -19.20
C LYS A 4 -0.52 -2.78 -18.90
N ILE A 5 -1.18 -3.25 -19.95
CA ILE A 5 -2.15 -4.34 -19.87
C ILE A 5 -1.46 -5.66 -20.19
N SER A 6 -1.87 -6.72 -19.50
CA SER A 6 -1.46 -8.09 -19.77
C SER A 6 -2.70 -8.99 -19.82
N SER A 7 -2.60 -10.13 -20.51
CA SER A 7 -3.64 -11.16 -20.50
C SER A 7 -3.92 -11.71 -19.09
N ASN A 8 -2.96 -11.61 -18.17
CA ASN A 8 -3.16 -11.89 -16.76
C ASN A 8 -3.34 -10.57 -15.99
N ILE A 9 -4.50 -10.38 -15.35
CA ILE A 9 -4.83 -9.17 -14.58
C ILE A 9 -3.83 -8.88 -13.44
N ALA A 10 -3.23 -9.91 -12.85
CA ALA A 10 -2.19 -9.75 -11.83
C ALA A 10 -0.91 -9.10 -12.39
N LYS A 11 -0.69 -9.15 -13.71
CA LYS A 11 0.47 -8.54 -14.40
C LYS A 11 0.16 -7.14 -14.96
N THR A 12 -1.09 -6.68 -14.88
CA THR A 12 -1.46 -5.31 -15.23
C THR A 12 -0.92 -4.33 -14.20
N THR A 13 -0.30 -3.24 -14.63
CA THR A 13 0.28 -2.23 -13.71
C THR A 13 -0.81 -1.33 -13.10
N ASP A 14 -0.59 -0.82 -11.88
CA ASP A 14 -1.47 0.20 -11.30
C ASP A 14 -1.00 1.61 -11.72
N PRO A 15 -1.85 2.37 -12.43
CA PRO A 15 -1.47 3.64 -13.05
C PRO A 15 -1.22 4.76 -12.02
N GLY A 16 -0.68 5.88 -12.50
CA GLY A 16 -0.60 7.13 -11.71
C GLY A 16 0.48 7.14 -10.62
N ARG A 17 0.69 8.34 -10.05
CA ARG A 17 1.55 8.55 -8.88
C ARG A 17 0.78 8.10 -7.63
N LYS A 18 1.39 7.24 -6.83
CA LYS A 18 0.75 6.59 -5.70
C LYS A 18 1.38 7.01 -4.38
N ARG A 19 0.56 7.08 -3.33
CA ARG A 19 1.01 7.14 -1.94
C ARG A 19 0.64 5.82 -1.28
N VAL A 20 1.57 5.23 -0.56
CA VAL A 20 1.36 3.97 0.15
C VAL A 20 1.20 4.27 1.63
N ILE A 21 0.07 3.86 2.19
CA ILE A 21 -0.24 4.05 3.61
C ILE A 21 -0.37 2.69 4.27
N ARG A 22 0.38 2.50 5.36
CA ARG A 22 0.23 1.36 6.26
C ARG A 22 -0.66 1.72 7.42
N TYR A 23 -1.66 0.89 7.70
CA TYR A 23 -2.55 1.06 8.82
C TYR A 23 -2.13 0.17 9.99
N TYR A 24 -2.30 0.71 11.20
CA TYR A 24 -1.98 0.05 12.44
C TYR A 24 -3.20 0.01 13.36
N ASN A 25 -3.37 -1.08 14.10
CA ASN A 25 -4.42 -1.21 15.12
C ASN A 25 -4.05 -0.46 16.41
N SER A 26 -4.89 -0.55 17.44
CA SER A 26 -4.64 0.07 18.76
C SER A 26 -3.44 -0.49 19.52
N SER A 27 -2.97 -1.69 19.14
CA SER A 27 -1.79 -2.35 19.70
C SER A 27 -0.50 -2.01 18.94
N ASP A 28 -0.58 -1.08 17.99
CA ASP A 28 0.52 -0.68 17.09
C ASP A 28 1.01 -1.80 16.17
N GLU A 29 0.15 -2.77 15.86
CA GLU A 29 0.42 -3.83 14.90
C GLU A 29 -0.08 -3.43 13.51
N PRO A 30 0.70 -3.67 12.43
CA PRO A 30 0.27 -3.37 11.08
C PRO A 30 -0.84 -4.34 10.63
N ILE A 31 -1.93 -3.78 10.11
CA ILE A 31 -3.16 -4.52 9.74
C ILE A 31 -3.53 -4.42 8.26
N GLY A 32 -2.73 -3.68 7.47
CA GLY A 32 -2.86 -3.65 6.02
C GLY A 32 -2.28 -2.40 5.39
N ASP A 33 -1.99 -2.49 4.08
CA ASP A 33 -1.51 -1.37 3.27
C ASP A 33 -2.56 -0.97 2.23
N VAL A 34 -2.65 0.33 1.93
CA VAL A 34 -3.51 0.84 0.86
C VAL A 34 -2.73 1.76 -0.07
N LEU A 35 -2.90 1.55 -1.37
CA LEU A 35 -2.38 2.40 -2.43
C LEU A 35 -3.42 3.48 -2.76
N TYR A 36 -3.07 4.73 -2.45
CA TYR A 36 -3.86 5.91 -2.75
C TYR A 36 -3.37 6.62 -4.00
N ASP A 37 -4.28 7.22 -4.74
CA ASP A 37 -3.88 8.23 -5.72
C ASP A 37 -3.23 9.43 -5.02
N SER A 38 -2.26 10.07 -5.68
CA SER A 38 -1.53 11.21 -5.10
C SER A 38 -2.41 12.42 -4.74
N GLY A 39 -3.56 12.60 -5.41
CA GLY A 39 -4.48 13.71 -5.16
C GLY A 39 -5.66 13.40 -4.23
N GLU A 40 -5.76 12.16 -3.72
CA GLU A 40 -6.90 11.72 -2.91
C GLU A 40 -6.77 12.13 -1.42
N GLU A 41 -7.89 12.31 -0.71
CA GLU A 41 -7.82 12.44 0.75
C GLU A 41 -7.59 11.08 1.42
N ILE A 42 -6.72 11.05 2.42
CA ILE A 42 -6.34 9.80 3.07
C ILE A 42 -7.10 9.70 4.41
N PRO A 43 -7.95 8.68 4.60
CA PRO A 43 -8.47 8.36 5.91
C PRO A 43 -7.32 7.82 6.77
N TRP A 44 -7.08 8.41 7.94
CA TRP A 44 -5.96 8.03 8.81
C TRP A 44 -6.34 7.02 9.90
N ARG A 45 -7.64 6.82 10.14
CA ARG A 45 -8.19 5.99 11.23
C ARG A 45 -9.57 5.43 10.83
N GLY A 46 -10.05 4.43 11.57
CA GLY A 46 -11.38 3.84 11.42
C GLY A 46 -11.39 2.61 10.50
N SER A 47 -12.49 2.44 9.75
CA SER A 47 -12.61 1.39 8.73
C SER A 47 -12.16 1.95 7.38
N ILE A 48 -11.12 1.34 6.81
CA ILE A 48 -10.50 1.77 5.57
C ILE A 48 -11.02 0.90 4.43
N ILE A 49 -11.78 1.51 3.52
CA ILE A 49 -12.39 0.80 2.39
C ILE A 49 -11.42 0.81 1.20
N GLY A 50 -11.24 -0.36 0.59
CA GLY A 50 -10.47 -0.52 -0.63
C GLY A 50 -11.02 -1.62 -1.53
N ARG A 51 -10.22 -2.02 -2.51
CA ARG A 51 -10.51 -3.14 -3.42
C ARG A 51 -9.27 -4.00 -3.60
N GLU A 52 -9.49 -5.28 -3.80
CA GLU A 52 -8.41 -6.19 -4.17
C GLU A 52 -7.86 -5.86 -5.55
N ARG A 53 -6.54 -6.01 -5.71
CA ARG A 53 -5.84 -5.59 -6.95
C ARG A 53 -6.27 -6.37 -8.19
N THR A 54 -6.64 -7.63 -8.01
CA THR A 54 -7.06 -8.57 -9.06
C THR A 54 -8.57 -8.71 -9.19
N HIS A 55 -9.33 -8.22 -8.20
CA HIS A 55 -10.80 -8.25 -8.18
C HIS A 55 -11.32 -6.86 -7.82
N LEU A 56 -11.29 -5.96 -8.79
CA LEU A 56 -11.59 -4.53 -8.59
C LEU A 56 -13.06 -4.26 -8.20
N ASP A 57 -13.94 -5.20 -8.50
CA ASP A 57 -15.36 -5.23 -8.17
C ASP A 57 -15.62 -5.70 -6.74
N LEU A 58 -14.73 -6.51 -6.15
CA LEU A 58 -14.89 -7.05 -4.81
C LEU A 58 -14.50 -6.03 -3.74
N PRO A 59 -15.44 -5.55 -2.90
CA PRO A 59 -15.13 -4.68 -1.78
C PRO A 59 -14.27 -5.42 -0.75
N ALA A 60 -13.21 -4.75 -0.31
CA ALA A 60 -12.38 -5.17 0.81
C ALA A 60 -12.27 -4.01 1.81
N LYS A 61 -11.94 -4.32 3.06
CA LYS A 61 -11.74 -3.32 4.10
C LYS A 61 -10.68 -3.75 5.10
N ILE A 62 -10.00 -2.77 5.66
CA ILE A 62 -9.13 -2.90 6.83
C ILE A 62 -9.88 -2.23 7.99
N ASP A 63 -10.30 -3.02 8.97
CA ASP A 63 -11.05 -2.50 10.13
C ASP A 63 -10.13 -2.22 11.32
N GLY A 64 -10.54 -1.26 12.16
CA GLY A 64 -9.86 -0.99 13.42
C GLY A 64 -8.53 -0.22 13.29
N ALA A 65 -8.35 0.55 12.22
CA ALA A 65 -7.17 1.40 12.08
C ALA A 65 -7.15 2.50 13.16
N ALA A 66 -6.19 2.44 14.06
CA ALA A 66 -5.93 3.47 15.07
C ALA A 66 -5.01 4.57 14.53
N ARG A 67 -4.14 4.25 13.56
CA ARG A 67 -3.32 5.23 12.82
C ARG A 67 -2.96 4.73 11.42
N GLY A 68 -2.51 5.65 10.58
CA GLY A 68 -1.89 5.38 9.28
C GLY A 68 -0.48 5.99 9.21
N GLU A 69 0.41 5.38 8.46
CA GLU A 69 1.79 5.80 8.25
C GLU A 69 2.11 5.86 6.75
N ARG A 70 2.77 6.93 6.31
CA ARG A 70 3.29 7.01 4.94
C ARG A 70 4.55 6.16 4.82
N LEU A 71 4.53 5.15 3.94
CA LEU A 71 5.70 4.29 3.73
C LEU A 71 6.73 4.89 2.76
N LEU A 72 6.29 5.82 1.91
CA LEU A 72 7.17 6.50 0.95
C LEU A 72 7.58 7.86 1.49
N GLU A 73 8.89 8.08 1.54
CA GLU A 73 9.52 9.32 1.96
C GLU A 73 10.39 9.88 0.83
N GLU A 74 10.40 11.20 0.66
CA GLU A 74 11.25 11.86 -0.32
C GLU A 74 12.71 11.82 0.13
N VAL A 75 13.56 11.16 -0.66
CA VAL A 75 14.99 11.00 -0.38
C VAL A 75 15.89 11.85 -1.28
N PHE A 76 15.35 12.31 -2.41
CA PHE A 76 16.01 13.16 -3.40
C PHE A 76 15.01 14.13 -4.01
N VAL A 77 15.41 15.40 -4.15
CA VAL A 77 14.68 16.46 -4.85
C VAL A 77 15.69 17.21 -5.72
N ASP A 78 15.39 17.38 -7.00
CA ASP A 78 16.23 18.11 -7.96
C ASP A 78 17.71 17.68 -7.95
N GLY A 79 17.95 16.37 -7.87
CA GLY A 79 19.30 15.79 -7.84
C GLY A 79 20.01 15.87 -6.49
N VAL A 80 19.41 16.52 -5.49
CA VAL A 80 20.00 16.69 -4.15
C VAL A 80 19.33 15.75 -3.16
N ARG A 81 20.15 15.08 -2.35
CA ARG A 81 19.68 14.21 -1.26
C ARG A 81 19.08 15.04 -0.13
N THR A 82 17.87 14.71 0.30
CA THR A 82 17.12 15.47 1.32
C THR A 82 17.53 15.15 2.76
N ARG A 83 18.21 14.02 2.98
CA ARG A 83 18.61 13.56 4.32
C ARG A 83 19.84 12.66 4.32
N SER A 84 20.57 12.66 5.44
CA SER A 84 21.70 11.76 5.64
C SER A 84 21.30 10.28 5.57
N PRO A 85 22.17 9.40 5.06
CA PRO A 85 21.94 7.96 5.10
C PRO A 85 21.86 7.45 6.55
N LYS A 86 20.96 6.50 6.81
CA LYS A 86 20.89 5.78 8.09
C LYS A 86 22.06 4.78 8.19
N SER A 87 22.57 4.56 9.40
CA SER A 87 23.63 3.56 9.60
C SER A 87 23.09 2.14 9.40
N ALA A 88 23.96 1.18 9.11
CA ALA A 88 23.57 -0.23 9.02
C ALA A 88 22.96 -0.75 10.33
N ARG A 89 23.42 -0.25 11.49
CA ARG A 89 22.88 -0.58 12.81
C ARG A 89 21.43 -0.09 12.96
N ASP A 90 21.17 1.16 12.59
CA ASP A 90 19.81 1.74 12.68
C ASP A 90 18.84 1.04 11.72
N LEU A 91 19.33 0.69 10.52
CA LEU A 91 18.54 -0.07 9.56
C LEU A 91 18.19 -1.47 10.08
N ARG A 92 19.15 -2.17 10.70
CA ARG A 92 18.92 -3.47 11.33
C ARG A 92 17.90 -3.36 12.46
N GLN A 93 18.05 -2.37 13.34
CA GLN A 93 17.12 -2.17 14.46
C GLN A 93 15.70 -1.92 13.94
N ARG A 94 15.53 -0.99 12.99
CA ARG A 94 14.23 -0.70 12.38
C ARG A 94 13.57 -1.94 11.78
N VAL A 95 14.32 -2.78 11.08
CA VAL A 95 13.78 -4.02 10.49
C VAL A 95 13.37 -5.01 11.59
N SER A 96 14.18 -5.15 12.64
CA SER A 96 13.86 -5.97 13.80
C SER A 96 12.56 -5.52 14.47
N ASP A 97 12.42 -4.22 14.73
CA ASP A 97 11.23 -3.64 15.38
C ASP A 97 9.98 -3.84 14.52
N GLN A 98 10.09 -3.63 13.20
CA GLN A 98 8.97 -3.82 12.26
C GLN A 98 8.53 -5.28 12.18
N ILE A 99 9.47 -6.24 12.13
CA ILE A 99 9.14 -7.67 12.16
C ILE A 99 8.50 -8.02 13.51
N GLN A 100 9.01 -7.50 14.63
CA GLN A 100 8.45 -7.76 15.95
C GLN A 100 7.02 -7.24 16.09
N SER A 101 6.72 -6.07 15.53
CA SER A 101 5.38 -5.47 15.54
C SER A 101 4.36 -6.22 14.68
N MET A 102 4.80 -7.05 13.73
CA MET A 102 3.92 -7.76 12.80
C MET A 102 3.12 -8.86 13.53
N PRO A 103 1.81 -8.99 13.28
CA PRO A 103 1.00 -10.11 13.78
C PRO A 103 1.60 -11.47 13.42
N GLU A 104 1.42 -12.45 14.32
CA GLU A 104 2.04 -13.77 14.20
C GLU A 104 1.57 -14.52 12.96
N GLU A 105 0.31 -14.36 12.55
CA GLU A 105 -0.23 -14.99 11.34
C GLU A 105 0.54 -14.64 10.06
N TYR A 106 1.08 -13.42 9.95
CA TYR A 106 1.88 -12.98 8.80
C TYR A 106 3.34 -13.44 8.86
N LYS A 107 3.82 -13.88 10.04
CA LYS A 107 5.21 -14.33 10.25
C LYS A 107 5.40 -15.84 10.10
N ARG A 108 4.32 -16.61 10.00
CA ARG A 108 4.40 -18.09 9.91
C ARG A 108 5.21 -18.53 8.70
N LEU A 109 6.15 -19.45 8.90
CA LEU A 109 6.95 -20.03 7.80
C LEU A 109 6.13 -20.98 6.90
N ARG A 110 5.04 -21.54 7.42
CA ARG A 110 4.14 -22.45 6.71
C ARG A 110 2.76 -21.83 6.62
N ASN A 111 2.28 -21.66 5.40
CA ASN A 111 0.96 -21.09 5.09
C ASN A 111 0.65 -19.80 5.89
N PRO A 112 1.47 -18.74 5.74
CA PRO A 112 1.17 -17.46 6.37
C PRO A 112 -0.13 -16.87 5.84
N GLU A 113 -0.78 -16.07 6.67
CA GLU A 113 -1.94 -15.28 6.23
C GLU A 113 -1.50 -14.26 5.16
N ILE A 114 -2.40 -13.93 4.23
CA ILE A 114 -2.10 -12.96 3.19
C ILE A 114 -2.25 -11.55 3.78
N TYR A 115 -1.15 -10.81 3.81
CA TYR A 115 -1.18 -9.42 4.26
C TYR A 115 -2.01 -8.56 3.29
N PRO A 116 -3.04 -7.85 3.76
CA PRO A 116 -3.95 -7.14 2.87
C PRO A 116 -3.27 -5.92 2.24
N VAL A 117 -3.34 -5.84 0.90
CA VAL A 117 -2.85 -4.70 0.12
C VAL A 117 -3.95 -4.25 -0.84
N LEU A 118 -4.59 -3.15 -0.51
CA LEU A 118 -5.79 -2.69 -1.22
C LEU A 118 -5.49 -1.50 -2.14
N LEU A 119 -6.37 -1.32 -3.12
CA LEU A 119 -6.44 -0.11 -3.93
C LEU A 119 -7.55 0.80 -3.40
N SER A 120 -7.23 2.08 -3.26
CA SER A 120 -8.21 3.14 -2.97
C SER A 120 -9.27 3.27 -4.07
N ARG A 121 -10.42 3.86 -3.73
CA ARG A 121 -11.52 4.05 -4.67
C ARG A 121 -11.10 4.87 -5.90
N ASN A 122 -10.30 5.91 -5.72
CA ASN A 122 -9.88 6.74 -6.85
C ASN A 122 -8.88 5.99 -7.76
N LEU A 123 -7.97 5.21 -7.19
CA LEU A 123 -7.03 4.41 -7.97
C LEU A 123 -7.75 3.29 -8.77
N VAL A 124 -8.77 2.67 -8.19
CA VAL A 124 -9.64 1.70 -8.89
C VAL A 124 -10.36 2.36 -10.06
N LYS A 125 -10.96 3.54 -9.86
CA LYS A 125 -11.61 4.32 -10.94
C LYS A 125 -10.63 4.65 -12.06
N LEU A 126 -9.43 5.13 -11.71
CA LEU A 126 -8.39 5.45 -12.68
C LEU A 126 -7.98 4.22 -13.49
N LYS A 127 -7.70 3.10 -12.81
CA LYS A 127 -7.35 1.82 -13.46
C LYS A 127 -8.45 1.34 -14.39
N GLY A 128 -9.71 1.34 -13.93
CA GLY A 128 -10.86 0.95 -14.73
C GLY A 128 -11.04 1.83 -15.98
N SER A 129 -10.86 3.15 -15.86
CA SER A 129 -10.98 4.07 -16.99
C SER A 129 -9.94 3.82 -18.08
N LEU A 130 -8.70 3.50 -17.70
CA LEU A 130 -7.62 3.22 -18.66
C LEU A 130 -7.77 1.82 -19.30
N LEU A 131 -8.27 0.83 -18.54
CA LEU A 131 -8.61 -0.48 -19.11
C LEU A 131 -9.72 -0.37 -20.15
N ALA A 132 -10.78 0.40 -19.87
CA ALA A 132 -11.88 0.60 -20.81
C ALA A 132 -11.48 1.38 -22.07
N ALA A 133 -10.52 2.31 -21.95
CA ALA A 133 -10.03 3.10 -23.07
C ALA A 133 -9.16 2.31 -24.06
N GLU A 134 -8.40 1.31 -23.59
CA GLU A 134 -7.49 0.51 -24.41
C GLU A 134 -8.17 -0.70 -25.07
N ILE A 135 -9.38 -1.05 -24.63
CA ILE A 135 -10.20 -2.14 -25.21
C ILE A 135 -11.04 -1.64 -26.41
N ARG A 136 -11.07 -0.34 -26.67
CA ARG A 136 -11.65 0.26 -27.88
C ARG A 136 -10.62 0.32 -29.01
#